data_AF-A0A378BT65-F1
#
_entry.id   AF-A0A378BT65-F1
#
_cell.length_a   1.000
_cell.length_b   1.000
_cell.length_c   1.000
_cell.angle_alpha   90.00
_cell.angle_beta   90.00
_cell.angle_gamma   90.00
#
_symmetry.space_group_name_H-M   'P 1'
#
loop_
_entity.id
_entity.type
_entity.pdbx_description
1 polymer ?
#
loop_
_entity_poly.entity_id
_entity_poly.type
_entity_poly.pdbx_seq_one_letter_code
_entity_poly.pdbx_strand_id
1 'polypeptide(L)'
;MQQRAADGAQGKNWLFFGNPHFTEDFLYQVEWQSYVKEGLLTRIDLAWSRDQQQKIYVQDKLREQGAELWRWINDGAHIYVCGDANRMAKDVENTLLEVIAEYGAMDAEAADEFLSELRVERRYQRDVY
;
A
#
# COMPACT_ATOMS: atom_id res chain seq x y z
N MET A 1 -0.75 -12.20 -5.86
CA MET A 1 -0.35 -13.22 -4.87
C MET A 1 -0.27 -14.63 -5.45
N GLN A 2 -1.28 -15.11 -6.18
CA GLN A 2 -1.26 -16.43 -6.85
C GLN A 2 0.04 -16.68 -7.65
N GLN A 3 0.48 -15.72 -8.47
CA GLN A 3 1.75 -15.85 -9.22
C GLN A 3 2.96 -16.07 -8.30
N ARG A 4 3.13 -15.21 -7.27
CA ARG A 4 4.25 -15.34 -6.33
C ARG A 4 4.20 -16.64 -5.54
N ALA A 5 3.01 -17.15 -5.22
CA ALA A 5 2.82 -18.46 -4.61
C ALA A 5 3.30 -19.58 -5.54
N ALA A 6 2.85 -19.56 -6.80
CA ALA A 6 3.21 -20.56 -7.81
C ALA A 6 4.71 -20.60 -8.10
N ASP A 7 5.36 -19.44 -8.12
CA ASP A 7 6.81 -19.32 -8.32
C ASP A 7 7.64 -19.66 -7.07
N GLY A 8 7.00 -19.88 -5.92
CA GLY A 8 7.70 -20.07 -4.64
C GLY A 8 8.54 -18.83 -4.24
N ALA A 9 8.09 -17.64 -4.63
CA ALA A 9 8.85 -16.41 -4.45
C ALA A 9 9.04 -16.07 -2.97
N GLN A 10 10.27 -15.75 -2.58
CA GLN A 10 10.67 -15.49 -1.18
C GLN A 10 10.63 -14.01 -0.78
N GLY A 11 10.43 -13.10 -1.74
CA GLY A 11 10.36 -11.67 -1.44
C GLY A 11 9.09 -11.32 -0.67
N LYS A 12 9.23 -10.39 0.28
CA LYS A 12 8.13 -9.95 1.15
C LYS A 12 6.97 -9.34 0.34
N ASN A 13 5.76 -9.46 0.88
CA ASN A 13 4.54 -8.90 0.30
C ASN A 13 3.76 -8.13 1.37
N TRP A 14 3.26 -6.95 1.01
CA TRP A 14 2.43 -6.14 1.90
C TRP A 14 1.21 -5.65 1.13
N LEU A 15 0.02 -5.92 1.68
CA LEU A 15 -1.24 -5.46 1.14
C LEU A 15 -1.85 -4.37 2.05
N PHE A 16 -2.22 -3.25 1.44
CA PHE A 16 -3.16 -2.29 2.03
C PHE A 16 -4.50 -2.48 1.34
N PHE A 17 -5.55 -2.79 2.10
CA PHE A 17 -6.89 -3.00 1.56
C PHE A 17 -7.90 -2.17 2.35
N GLY A 18 -8.90 -1.63 1.66
CA GLY A 18 -9.95 -0.87 2.33
C GLY A 18 -11.28 -0.94 1.61
N ASN A 19 -12.35 -0.94 2.39
CA ASN A 19 -13.73 -1.00 1.91
C ASN A 19 -14.69 -0.50 3.02
N PRO A 20 -16.02 -0.47 2.80
CA PRO A 20 -16.96 0.02 3.83
C PRO A 20 -16.95 -0.81 5.12
N HIS A 21 -17.21 -2.11 5.04
CA HIS A 21 -17.40 -2.98 6.21
C HIS A 21 -16.52 -4.23 6.20
N PHE A 22 -15.93 -4.56 7.35
CA PHE A 22 -15.14 -5.80 7.50
C PHE A 22 -15.97 -7.06 7.23
N THR A 23 -17.22 -7.08 7.68
CA THR A 23 -18.08 -8.28 7.66
C THR A 23 -18.73 -8.54 6.30
N GLU A 24 -18.82 -7.52 5.44
CA GLU A 24 -19.56 -7.60 4.17
C GLU A 24 -18.64 -7.43 2.96
N ASP A 25 -17.62 -6.57 3.08
CA ASP A 25 -16.85 -6.08 1.95
C ASP A 25 -15.39 -6.53 1.96
N PHE A 26 -15.02 -7.50 2.80
CA PHE A 26 -13.66 -8.05 2.80
C PHE A 26 -13.48 -9.06 1.66
N LEU A 27 -13.25 -8.52 0.46
CA LEU A 27 -13.04 -9.29 -0.76
C LEU A 27 -11.88 -10.28 -0.60
N TYR A 28 -12.14 -11.55 -0.89
CA TYR A 28 -11.17 -12.65 -0.80
C TYR A 28 -10.55 -12.86 0.61
N GLN A 29 -11.26 -12.49 1.67
CA GLN A 29 -10.80 -12.59 3.06
C GLN A 29 -10.08 -13.91 3.40
N VAL A 30 -10.69 -15.05 3.07
CA VAL A 30 -10.14 -16.37 3.39
C VAL A 30 -8.83 -16.64 2.65
N GLU A 31 -8.68 -16.14 1.41
CA GLU A 31 -7.43 -16.24 0.66
C GLU A 31 -6.32 -15.42 1.31
N TRP A 32 -6.61 -14.17 1.71
CA TRP A 32 -5.64 -13.33 2.40
C TRP A 32 -5.19 -13.94 3.72
N GLN A 33 -6.12 -14.46 4.52
CA GLN A 33 -5.82 -15.17 5.75
C GLN A 33 -4.92 -16.39 5.51
N SER A 34 -5.16 -17.14 4.43
CA SER A 34 -4.35 -18.29 4.05
C SER A 34 -2.93 -17.86 3.66
N TYR A 35 -2.79 -16.83 2.83
CA TYR A 35 -1.47 -16.31 2.45
C TYR A 35 -0.67 -15.74 3.64
N VAL A 36 -1.33 -15.14 4.63
CA VAL A 36 -0.66 -14.71 5.87
C VAL A 36 -0.20 -15.92 6.67
N LYS A 37 -1.08 -16.93 6.84
CA LYS A 37 -0.77 -18.16 7.58
C LYS A 37 0.40 -18.93 6.95
N GLU A 38 0.48 -18.95 5.62
CA GLU A 38 1.55 -19.59 4.86
C GLU A 38 2.83 -18.74 4.79
N GLY A 39 2.81 -17.49 5.28
CA GLY A 39 3.95 -16.59 5.31
C GLY A 39 4.24 -15.87 3.99
N LEU A 40 3.47 -16.14 2.93
CA LEU A 40 3.62 -15.45 1.63
C LEU A 40 3.20 -13.99 1.72
N LEU A 41 2.07 -13.68 2.38
CA LEU A 41 1.65 -12.31 2.66
C LEU A 41 2.25 -11.87 3.99
N THR A 42 3.36 -11.14 3.93
CA THR A 42 4.15 -10.74 5.11
C THR A 42 3.39 -9.78 6.01
N ARG A 43 2.65 -8.84 5.43
CA ARG A 43 1.84 -7.85 6.17
C ARG A 43 0.55 -7.54 5.43
N ILE A 44 -0.48 -7.20 6.20
CA ILE A 44 -1.74 -6.70 5.69
C ILE A 44 -2.27 -5.62 6.63
N ASP A 45 -2.64 -4.47 6.06
CA ASP A 45 -3.29 -3.37 6.77
C ASP A 45 -4.66 -3.11 6.16
N LEU A 46 -5.67 -2.98 7.02
CA LEU A 46 -7.08 -2.96 6.65
C LEU A 46 -7.73 -1.64 7.07
N ALA A 47 -8.51 -1.06 6.17
CA ALA A 47 -9.21 0.20 6.37
C ALA A 47 -10.71 0.06 6.11
N TRP A 48 -11.51 0.10 7.18
CA TRP A 48 -12.96 -0.05 7.11
C TRP A 48 -13.64 1.29 7.30
N SER A 49 -14.17 1.88 6.22
CA SER A 49 -14.64 3.27 6.25
C SER A 49 -15.97 3.47 6.99
N ARG A 50 -16.69 2.40 7.33
CA ARG A 50 -18.03 2.46 7.93
C ARG A 50 -18.24 1.57 9.17
N ASP A 51 -17.20 0.89 9.66
CA ASP A 51 -17.28 0.08 10.89
C ASP A 51 -17.24 0.91 12.18
N GLN A 52 -16.88 2.19 12.07
CA GLN A 52 -16.85 3.13 13.16
C GLN A 52 -17.22 4.54 12.70
N GLN A 53 -17.38 5.46 13.66
CA GLN A 53 -17.78 6.85 13.37
C GLN A 53 -16.74 7.60 12.54
N GLN A 54 -15.44 7.45 12.85
CA GLN A 54 -14.38 8.00 12.00
C GLN A 54 -14.23 7.16 10.73
N LYS A 55 -14.15 7.82 9.57
CA LYS A 55 -13.86 7.14 8.31
C LYS A 55 -12.37 6.86 8.23
N ILE A 56 -12.02 5.60 8.00
CA ILE A 56 -10.64 5.15 7.85
C ILE A 56 -10.48 4.62 6.43
N TYR A 57 -9.45 5.10 5.74
CA TYR A 57 -9.09 4.71 4.38
C TYR A 57 -7.65 4.21 4.31
N VAL A 58 -7.24 3.67 3.15
CA VAL A 58 -5.91 3.11 2.97
C VAL A 58 -4.79 4.14 3.15
N GLN A 59 -5.03 5.41 2.79
CA GLN A 59 -4.08 6.49 3.05
C GLN A 59 -3.84 6.72 4.55
N ASP A 60 -4.85 6.53 5.40
CA ASP A 60 -4.66 6.66 6.84
C ASP A 60 -3.73 5.56 7.36
N LYS A 61 -3.89 4.33 6.83
CA LYS A 61 -3.01 3.20 7.13
C LYS A 61 -1.59 3.37 6.59
N LEU A 62 -1.43 3.95 5.40
CA LEU A 62 -0.12 4.28 4.86
C LEU A 62 0.63 5.26 5.78
N ARG A 63 -0.07 6.30 6.26
CA ARG A 63 0.50 7.29 7.19
C ARG A 63 0.86 6.65 8.54
N GLU A 64 -0.04 5.86 9.12
CA GLU A 64 0.22 5.11 10.36
C GLU A 64 1.45 4.20 10.24
N GLN A 65 1.69 3.62 9.06
CA GLN A 65 2.78 2.68 8.79
C GLN A 65 4.02 3.35 8.15
N GLY A 66 4.07 4.68 8.11
CA GLY A 66 5.03 5.45 7.30
C GLY A 66 6.50 5.05 7.49
N ALA A 67 6.96 4.88 8.73
CA ALA A 67 8.34 4.49 9.02
C ALA A 67 8.72 3.13 8.39
N GLU A 68 7.82 2.16 8.49
CA GLU A 68 8.04 0.81 7.99
C GLU A 68 7.87 0.76 6.46
N LEU A 69 6.94 1.54 5.91
CA LEU A 69 6.80 1.73 4.47
C LEU A 69 8.08 2.34 3.87
N TRP A 70 8.64 3.37 4.48
CA TRP A 70 9.90 3.98 4.07
C TRP A 70 11.06 2.98 4.11
N ARG A 71 11.13 2.13 5.14
CA ARG A 71 12.10 1.03 5.19
C ARG A 71 11.98 0.10 4.00
N TRP A 72 10.76 -0.32 3.63
CA TRP A 72 10.54 -1.19 2.47
C TRP A 72 10.95 -0.51 1.16
N ILE A 73 10.66 0.80 1.03
CA ILE A 73 11.08 1.59 -0.13
C ILE A 73 12.61 1.59 -0.25
N ASN A 74 13.34 1.80 0.84
CA ASN A 74 14.80 1.74 0.84
C ASN A 74 15.36 0.33 0.56
N ASP A 75 14.65 -0.71 1.00
CA ASP A 75 14.99 -2.12 0.70
C ASP A 75 14.69 -2.53 -0.76
N GLY A 76 14.27 -1.58 -1.62
CA GLY A 76 14.03 -1.85 -3.04
C GLY A 76 12.60 -2.28 -3.37
N ALA A 77 11.62 -2.03 -2.50
CA ALA A 77 10.24 -2.42 -2.77
C ALA A 77 9.68 -1.78 -4.05
N HIS A 78 8.76 -2.51 -4.67
CA HIS A 78 7.87 -2.01 -5.72
C HIS A 78 6.50 -1.71 -5.10
N ILE A 79 5.93 -0.56 -5.44
CA ILE A 79 4.65 -0.04 -4.99
C ILE A 79 3.66 -0.14 -6.15
N TYR A 80 2.51 -0.73 -5.88
CA TYR A 80 1.40 -0.89 -6.83
C TYR A 80 0.14 -0.25 -6.27
N VAL A 81 -0.54 0.58 -7.06
CA VAL A 81 -1.81 1.20 -6.69
C VAL A 81 -2.88 0.84 -7.72
N CYS A 82 -4.00 0.30 -7.26
CA CYS A 82 -5.11 -0.13 -8.11
C CYS A 82 -6.45 0.29 -7.50
N GLY A 83 -7.40 0.77 -8.31
CA GLY A 83 -8.74 1.17 -7.87
C GLY A 83 -9.19 2.54 -8.41
N ASP A 84 -10.00 3.26 -7.63
CA ASP A 84 -10.61 4.54 -8.04
C ASP A 84 -9.56 5.62 -8.36
N ALA A 85 -9.57 6.11 -9.60
CA ALA A 85 -8.67 7.17 -10.07
C ALA A 85 -9.03 8.56 -9.54
N ASN A 86 -10.31 8.78 -9.21
CA ASN A 86 -10.82 10.13 -8.97
C ASN A 86 -10.39 10.70 -7.62
N ARG A 87 -10.39 9.86 -6.58
CA ARG A 87 -10.09 10.23 -5.19
C ARG A 87 -8.99 9.36 -4.61
N MET A 88 -9.17 8.03 -4.62
CA MET A 88 -8.29 7.12 -3.90
C MET A 88 -6.84 7.24 -4.39
N ALA A 89 -6.62 7.22 -5.71
CA ALA A 89 -5.27 7.32 -6.28
C ALA A 89 -4.53 8.60 -5.88
N LYS A 90 -5.23 9.73 -5.80
CA LYS A 90 -4.65 11.03 -5.43
C LYS A 90 -4.31 11.09 -3.94
N ASP A 91 -5.22 10.63 -3.08
CA ASP A 91 -5.01 10.64 -1.63
C ASP A 91 -3.87 9.70 -1.22
N VAL A 92 -3.76 8.54 -1.89
CA VAL A 92 -2.64 7.61 -1.72
C VAL A 92 -1.33 8.24 -2.17
N GLU A 93 -1.28 8.85 -3.36
CA GLU A 93 -0.08 9.50 -3.87
C GLU A 93 0.40 10.63 -2.97
N ASN A 94 -0.50 11.52 -2.53
CA ASN A 94 -0.18 12.58 -1.59
C ASN A 94 0.38 12.02 -0.28
N THR A 95 -0.19 10.93 0.22
CA THR A 95 0.29 10.31 1.46
C THR A 95 1.65 9.62 1.27
N LEU A 96 1.92 9.04 0.10
CA LEU A 96 3.26 8.52 -0.20
C LEU A 96 4.30 9.66 -0.19
N LEU A 97 3.97 10.82 -0.77
CA LEU A 97 4.83 12.01 -0.73
C LEU A 97 5.07 12.48 0.71
N GLU A 98 4.03 12.54 1.54
CA GLU A 98 4.15 12.86 2.97
C GLU A 98 5.10 11.89 3.70
N VAL A 99 4.94 10.58 3.48
CA VAL A 99 5.79 9.55 4.09
C VAL A 99 7.24 9.67 3.61
N ILE A 100 7.47 9.89 2.31
CA ILE A 100 8.81 10.06 1.75
C ILE A 100 9.47 11.31 2.33
N ALA A 101 8.75 12.43 2.39
CA ALA A 101 9.27 13.68 2.96
C ALA A 101 9.62 13.50 4.46
N GLU A 102 8.70 12.96 5.25
CA GLU A 102 8.86 12.78 6.70
C GLU A 102 10.00 11.82 7.04
N TYR A 103 9.97 10.61 6.50
CA TYR A 103 10.90 9.55 6.90
C TYR A 103 12.19 9.52 6.08
N GLY A 104 12.18 10.11 4.88
CA GLY A 104 13.37 10.35 4.06
C GLY A 104 14.12 11.62 4.40
N ALA A 105 13.58 12.47 5.30
CA ALA A 105 14.13 13.78 5.62
C ALA A 105 14.33 14.66 4.38
N MET A 106 13.34 14.64 3.50
CA MET A 106 13.30 15.39 2.24
C MET A 106 12.29 16.52 2.36
N ASP A 107 12.52 17.61 1.61
CA ASP A 107 11.45 18.58 1.37
C ASP A 107 10.45 18.06 0.32
N ALA A 108 9.41 18.85 0.05
CA ALA A 108 8.34 18.44 -0.85
C ALA A 108 8.81 18.28 -2.32
N GLU A 109 9.78 19.07 -2.76
CA GLU A 109 10.32 19.00 -4.12
C GLU A 109 11.15 17.73 -4.29
N ALA A 110 12.07 17.47 -3.36
CA ALA A 110 12.87 16.25 -3.36
C ALA A 110 12.01 14.97 -3.22
N ALA A 111 10.93 15.02 -2.43
CA ALA A 111 10.01 13.88 -2.32
C ALA A 111 9.25 13.59 -3.64
N ASP A 112 8.86 14.63 -4.39
CA ASP A 112 8.21 14.48 -5.70
C ASP A 112 9.18 13.95 -6.76
N GLU A 113 10.42 14.45 -6.77
CA GLU A 113 11.50 13.93 -7.62
C GLU A 113 11.76 12.46 -7.30
N PHE A 114 11.89 12.10 -6.03
CA PHE A 114 12.11 10.71 -5.60
C PHE A 114 10.97 9.78 -6.04
N LEU A 115 9.71 10.18 -5.84
CA LEU A 115 8.58 9.37 -6.31
C LEU A 115 8.56 9.25 -7.84
N SER A 116 8.97 10.30 -8.55
CA SER A 116 9.10 10.29 -10.01
C SER A 116 10.23 9.37 -10.49
N GLU A 117 11.35 9.31 -9.80
CA GLU A 117 12.41 8.33 -10.05
C GLU A 117 11.91 6.90 -9.87
N LEU A 118 11.15 6.62 -8.80
CA LEU A 118 10.52 5.30 -8.63
C LEU A 118 9.59 4.93 -9.80
N ARG A 119 8.90 5.90 -10.43
CA ARG A 119 8.09 5.64 -11.63
C ARG A 119 8.98 5.26 -12.81
N VAL A 120 10.07 5.97 -13.04
CA VAL A 120 11.06 5.69 -14.11
C VAL A 120 11.67 4.30 -13.93
N GLU A 121 12.00 3.94 -12.69
CA GLU A 121 12.54 2.62 -12.31
C GLU A 121 11.49 1.49 -12.35
N ARG A 122 10.23 1.78 -12.67
CA ARG A 122 9.09 0.85 -12.62
C ARG A 122 8.85 0.26 -11.22
N ARG A 123 9.28 0.98 -10.19
CA ARG A 123 9.06 0.67 -8.78
C ARG A 123 7.84 1.37 -8.21
N TYR A 124 7.27 2.35 -8.90
CA TYR A 124 5.93 2.86 -8.61
C TYR A 124 5.03 2.72 -9.85
N GLN A 125 4.00 1.89 -9.76
CA GLN A 125 3.10 1.58 -10.85
C GLN A 125 1.64 1.73 -10.42
N ARG A 126 0.80 2.25 -11.31
CA ARG A 126 -0.63 2.48 -11.05
C ARG A 126 -1.48 1.90 -12.16
N ASP A 127 -2.59 1.29 -11.78
CA ASP A 127 -3.67 0.84 -12.67
C ASP A 127 -5.01 1.29 -12.08
N VAL A 128 -5.39 2.53 -12.39
CA VAL A 128 -6.52 3.24 -11.77
C VAL A 128 -7.51 3.69 -12.84
N TYR A 129 -8.80 3.60 -12.52
CA TYR A 129 -9.91 3.82 -13.44
C TYR A 129 -11.06 4.66 -12.84
#